data_AF-F5VX92-F1
#
_entry.id   AF-F5VX92-F1
#
_cell.length_a   1.000
_cell.length_b   1.000
_cell.length_c   1.000
_cell.angle_alpha   90.00
_cell.angle_beta   90.00
_cell.angle_gamma   90.00
#
_symmetry.space_group_name_H-M   'P 1'
#
loop_
_entity.id
_entity.type
_entity.pdbx_description
1 polymer ?
#
loop_
_entity_poly.entity_id
_entity_poly.type
_entity_poly.pdbx_seq_one_letter_code
_entity_poly.pdbx_strand_id
1 'polypeptide(L)'
;MPQDHLVFTIEKVVNALEDRHFQAFYHTFGRPSYHPKMLVATLLFAYSQGIFSGRKIEKMMIENLAMQYLTGQLLVSYRTINRFRVAKGMEELIRDLFIDLNLRLKMEELVTLDCLFIDGTKIEANANKYSFVWKKATDKFSAKTSRTDTGLFPRRNHSPYPSSY
;
A
#
# COMPACT_ATOMS: atom_id res chain seq x y z
N MET A 1 10.71 0.99 -13.58
CA MET A 1 9.33 1.12 -13.06
C MET A 1 8.92 2.59 -13.12
N PRO A 2 7.65 2.93 -13.41
CA PRO A 2 7.15 4.32 -13.40
C PRO A 2 7.33 4.98 -12.03
N GLN A 3 7.49 6.30 -11.98
CA GLN A 3 7.80 7.02 -10.74
C GLN A 3 6.67 6.96 -9.70
N ASP A 4 5.42 6.77 -10.15
CA ASP A 4 4.22 6.67 -9.31
C ASP A 4 3.84 5.21 -8.99
N HIS A 5 4.78 4.28 -9.18
CA HIS A 5 4.52 2.86 -8.91
C HIS A 5 4.35 2.61 -7.41
N LEU A 6 3.31 1.86 -7.04
CA LEU A 6 2.92 1.51 -5.66
C LEU A 6 4.08 1.03 -4.77
N VAL A 7 5.06 0.37 -5.39
CA VAL A 7 6.28 -0.14 -4.74
C VAL A 7 7.01 0.92 -3.92
N PHE A 8 7.12 2.15 -4.44
CA PHE A 8 7.82 3.24 -3.78
C PHE A 8 7.04 3.79 -2.60
N THR A 9 5.70 3.77 -2.69
CA THR A 9 4.83 4.11 -1.57
C THR A 9 5.03 3.10 -0.45
N ILE A 10 4.94 1.80 -0.75
CA ILE A 10 5.13 0.70 0.21
C ILE A 10 6.50 0.77 0.89
N GLU A 11 7.57 0.97 0.12
CA GLU A 11 8.92 1.12 0.65
C GLU A 11 9.01 2.27 1.67
N LYS A 12 8.44 3.45 1.34
CA LYS A 12 8.43 4.60 2.27
C LYS A 12 7.66 4.31 3.55
N VAL A 13 6.49 3.64 3.47
CA VAL A 13 5.72 3.24 4.66
C VAL A 13 6.57 2.41 5.59
N VAL A 14 7.17 1.37 5.01
CA VAL A 14 7.85 0.33 5.75
C VAL A 14 9.15 0.87 6.35
N ASN A 15 9.84 1.76 5.65
CA ASN A 15 11.04 2.42 6.16
C ASN A 15 10.73 3.38 7.30
N ALA A 16 9.56 4.01 7.32
CA ALA A 16 9.12 4.87 8.41
C ALA A 16 8.71 4.10 9.69
N LEU A 17 8.50 2.78 9.61
CA LEU A 17 8.21 1.97 10.79
C LEU A 17 9.41 1.92 11.73
N GLU A 18 9.18 2.27 12.99
CA GLU A 18 10.19 2.11 14.03
C GLU A 18 10.28 0.64 14.50
N ASP A 19 11.48 0.19 14.88
CA ASP A 19 11.72 -1.21 15.22
C ASP A 19 10.93 -1.69 16.46
N ARG A 20 10.46 -0.74 17.29
CA ARG A 20 9.57 -0.99 18.43
C ARG A 20 8.32 -1.79 18.04
N HIS A 21 7.82 -1.62 16.81
CA HIS A 21 6.64 -2.34 16.32
C HIS A 21 6.90 -3.83 16.10
N PHE A 22 8.16 -4.24 15.96
CA PHE A 22 8.57 -5.62 15.72
C PHE A 22 9.12 -6.32 16.98
N GLN A 23 9.12 -5.66 18.14
CA GLN A 23 9.69 -6.20 19.38
C GLN A 23 9.06 -7.53 19.80
N ALA A 24 7.74 -7.65 19.69
CA ALA A 24 7.03 -8.90 19.98
C ALA A 24 7.49 -10.05 19.06
N PHE A 25 7.78 -9.75 17.80
CA PHE A 25 8.29 -10.72 16.84
C PHE A 25 9.74 -11.13 17.17
N TYR A 26 10.62 -10.15 17.43
CA TYR A 26 12.01 -10.42 17.83
C TYR A 26 12.11 -11.24 19.12
N HIS A 27 11.27 -10.95 20.13
CA HIS A 27 11.27 -11.70 21.38
C HIS A 27 10.85 -13.16 21.17
N THR A 28 9.90 -13.42 20.26
CA THR A 28 9.38 -14.76 20.02
C THR A 28 10.32 -15.62 19.17
N PHE A 29 11.05 -15.02 18.23
CA PHE A 29 11.85 -15.74 17.23
C PHE A 29 13.35 -15.49 17.31
N GLY A 30 13.83 -14.70 18.28
CA GLY A 30 15.23 -14.29 18.37
C GLY A 30 15.64 -13.38 17.21
N ARG A 31 16.87 -13.53 16.70
CA ARG A 31 17.33 -12.82 15.50
C ARG A 31 16.78 -13.52 14.26
N PRO A 32 15.76 -12.97 13.58
CA PRO A 32 15.19 -13.61 12.40
C PRO A 32 16.19 -13.59 11.25
N SER A 33 16.16 -14.62 10.41
CA SER A 33 16.97 -14.70 9.18
C SER A 33 16.62 -13.62 8.15
N TYR A 34 15.44 -13.00 8.28
CA TYR A 34 14.93 -11.96 7.39
C TYR A 34 14.48 -10.75 8.21
N HIS A 35 14.69 -9.56 7.66
CA HIS A 35 14.26 -8.33 8.30
C HIS A 35 12.72 -8.24 8.32
N PRO A 36 12.05 -8.01 9.47
CA PRO A 36 10.59 -7.92 9.57
C PRO A 36 9.97 -6.90 8.61
N LYS A 37 10.63 -5.75 8.44
CA LYS A 37 10.25 -4.73 7.43
C LYS A 37 10.11 -5.31 6.02
N MET A 38 11.04 -6.14 5.56
CA MET A 38 10.96 -6.75 4.22
C MET A 38 9.76 -7.71 4.12
N LEU A 39 9.47 -8.46 5.19
CA LEU A 39 8.30 -9.35 5.24
C LEU A 39 6.98 -8.56 5.22
N VAL A 40 6.93 -7.41 5.90
CA VAL A 40 5.78 -6.49 5.82
C VAL A 40 5.63 -5.92 4.41
N ALA A 41 6.70 -5.43 3.79
CA ALA A 41 6.65 -4.90 2.42
C ALA A 41 6.14 -5.95 1.43
N THR A 42 6.64 -7.19 1.54
CA THR A 42 6.21 -8.33 0.73
C THR A 42 4.71 -8.57 0.87
N LEU A 43 4.19 -8.58 2.10
CA LEU A 43 2.77 -8.82 2.37
C LEU A 43 1.89 -7.67 1.88
N LEU A 44 2.27 -6.42 2.14
CA LEU A 44 1.51 -5.25 1.68
C LEU A 44 1.41 -5.21 0.16
N PHE A 45 2.52 -5.46 -0.55
CA PHE A 45 2.51 -5.48 -2.01
C PHE A 45 1.67 -6.65 -2.54
N ALA A 46 1.80 -7.85 -1.96
CA ALA A 46 0.97 -8.98 -2.37
C ALA A 46 -0.52 -8.73 -2.18
N TYR A 47 -0.91 -8.17 -1.03
CA TYR A 47 -2.32 -7.93 -0.72
C TYR A 47 -2.91 -6.83 -1.59
N SER A 48 -2.13 -5.80 -1.95
CA SER A 48 -2.57 -4.78 -2.92
C SER A 48 -2.84 -5.34 -4.31
N GLN A 49 -2.26 -6.50 -4.66
CA GLN A 49 -2.51 -7.22 -5.90
C GLN A 49 -3.56 -8.33 -5.76
N GLY A 50 -4.25 -8.42 -4.60
CA GLY A 50 -5.23 -9.47 -4.30
C GLY A 50 -4.63 -10.86 -4.05
N ILE A 51 -3.33 -10.96 -3.79
CA ILE A 51 -2.62 -12.23 -3.61
C ILE A 51 -2.41 -12.51 -2.12
N PHE A 52 -3.23 -13.40 -1.55
CA PHE A 52 -3.18 -13.76 -0.12
C PHE A 52 -2.54 -15.13 0.18
N SER A 53 -2.40 -15.99 -0.83
CA SER A 53 -1.84 -17.33 -0.68
C SER A 53 -0.31 -17.27 -0.59
N GLY A 54 0.26 -17.77 0.52
CA GLY A 54 1.71 -17.74 0.74
C GLY A 54 2.53 -18.36 -0.41
N ARG A 55 2.04 -19.43 -1.05
CA ARG A 55 2.71 -20.04 -2.22
C ARG A 55 2.65 -19.14 -3.46
N LYS A 56 1.53 -18.43 -3.67
CA LYS A 56 1.44 -17.43 -4.74
C LYS A 56 2.35 -16.23 -4.48
N ILE A 57 2.51 -15.83 -3.21
CA ILE A 57 3.44 -14.76 -2.82
C ILE A 57 4.89 -15.19 -3.09
N GLU A 58 5.28 -16.39 -2.65
CA GLU A 58 6.61 -16.96 -2.93
C GLU A 58 6.90 -17.00 -4.44
N LYS A 59 5.94 -17.44 -5.26
CA LYS A 59 6.05 -17.41 -6.72
C LYS A 59 6.20 -15.98 -7.26
N MET A 60 5.42 -15.04 -6.75
CA MET A 60 5.48 -13.62 -7.15
C MET A 60 6.84 -12.98 -6.82
N MET A 61 7.53 -13.41 -5.75
CA MET A 61 8.90 -12.92 -5.46
C MET A 61 9.90 -13.27 -6.56
N ILE A 62 9.64 -14.34 -7.33
CA ILE A 62 10.49 -14.76 -8.44
C ILE A 62 10.08 -14.07 -9.73
N GLU A 63 8.78 -13.92 -9.99
CA GLU A 63 8.28 -13.48 -11.30
C GLU A 63 8.08 -11.97 -11.43
N ASN A 64 7.86 -11.27 -10.31
CA ASN A 64 7.49 -9.86 -10.32
C ASN A 64 8.68 -8.95 -10.00
N LEU A 65 9.05 -8.08 -10.95
CA LEU A 65 10.17 -7.14 -10.81
C LEU A 65 9.99 -6.15 -9.65
N ALA A 66 8.76 -5.70 -9.37
CA ALA A 66 8.49 -4.80 -8.25
C ALA A 66 8.66 -5.51 -6.90
N MET A 67 8.26 -6.78 -6.83
CA MET A 67 8.50 -7.59 -5.63
C MET A 67 10.01 -7.84 -5.44
N GLN A 68 10.74 -8.19 -6.50
CA GLN A 68 12.20 -8.36 -6.43
C GLN A 68 12.92 -7.09 -5.98
N TYR A 69 12.43 -5.91 -6.39
CA TYR A 69 12.94 -4.63 -5.92
C TYR A 69 12.74 -4.44 -4.41
N LEU A 70 11.53 -4.70 -3.89
CA LEU A 70 11.24 -4.58 -2.44
C LEU A 70 12.05 -5.55 -1.60
N THR A 71 12.31 -6.75 -2.11
CA THR A 71 12.96 -7.81 -1.35
C THR A 71 14.47 -7.84 -1.56
N GLY A 72 15.01 -7.01 -2.46
CA GLY A 72 16.41 -7.07 -2.86
C GLY A 72 16.77 -8.44 -3.46
N GLN A 73 15.85 -9.05 -4.20
CA GLN A 73 15.97 -10.39 -4.78
C GLN A 73 16.12 -11.54 -3.76
N LEU A 74 15.89 -11.28 -2.47
CA LEU A 74 15.80 -12.34 -1.47
C LEU A 74 14.51 -13.14 -1.68
N LEU A 75 14.63 -14.46 -1.71
CA LEU A 75 13.50 -15.38 -1.80
C LEU A 75 13.16 -15.93 -0.41
N VAL A 76 11.94 -15.63 0.06
CA VAL A 76 11.44 -16.10 1.34
C VAL A 76 10.44 -17.23 1.11
N SER A 77 10.59 -18.32 1.86
CA SER A 77 9.67 -19.44 1.71
C SER A 77 8.27 -19.12 2.20
N TYR A 78 7.25 -19.71 1.58
CA TYR A 78 5.84 -19.52 2.00
C TYR A 78 5.60 -19.87 3.48
N ARG A 79 6.37 -20.82 4.03
CA ARG A 79 6.33 -21.19 5.45
C ARG A 79 6.76 -20.03 6.35
N THR A 80 7.80 -19.31 5.96
CA THR A 80 8.30 -18.14 6.71
C THR A 80 7.30 -16.99 6.63
N ILE A 81 6.73 -16.75 5.45
CA ILE A 81 5.68 -15.74 5.23
C ILE A 81 4.47 -16.04 6.14
N ASN A 82 3.97 -17.28 6.12
CA ASN A 82 2.82 -17.67 6.91
C ASN A 82 3.10 -17.57 8.42
N ARG A 83 4.30 -17.96 8.87
CA ARG A 83 4.71 -17.85 10.28
C ARG A 83 4.78 -16.39 10.73
N PHE A 84 5.29 -15.50 9.88
CA PHE A 84 5.34 -14.07 10.16
C PHE A 84 3.93 -13.47 10.29
N ARG A 85 3.03 -13.85 9.38
CA ARG A 85 1.65 -13.35 9.34
C ARG A 85 0.87 -13.62 10.63
N VAL A 86 1.00 -14.83 11.19
CA VAL A 86 0.28 -15.24 12.41
C VAL A 86 1.06 -14.96 13.69
N ALA A 87 2.22 -14.31 13.59
CA ALA A 87 3.00 -13.99 14.77
C ALA A 87 2.29 -12.93 15.61
N LYS A 88 2.44 -13.03 16.94
CA LYS A 88 1.80 -12.13 17.90
C LYS A 88 2.07 -10.66 17.56
N GLY A 89 1.00 -9.89 17.36
CA GLY A 89 1.04 -8.46 17.04
C GLY A 89 1.33 -8.13 15.57
N MET A 90 1.79 -9.10 14.75
CA MET A 90 2.06 -8.85 13.33
C MET A 90 0.78 -8.81 12.50
N GLU A 91 -0.20 -9.67 12.81
CA GLU A 91 -1.49 -9.69 12.11
C GLU A 91 -2.20 -8.33 12.18
N GLU A 92 -2.32 -7.76 13.39
CA GLU A 92 -2.91 -6.44 13.60
C GLU A 92 -2.11 -5.35 12.91
N LEU A 93 -0.76 -5.38 13.02
CA LEU A 93 0.11 -4.41 12.37
C LEU A 93 -0.04 -4.42 10.84
N ILE A 94 -0.05 -5.62 10.23
CA ILE A 94 -0.21 -5.77 8.78
C ILE A 94 -1.59 -5.26 8.34
N ARG A 95 -2.64 -5.60 9.09
CA ARG A 95 -4.01 -5.15 8.82
C ARG A 95 -4.11 -3.63 8.85
N ASP A 96 -3.62 -3.01 9.92
CA ASP A 96 -3.71 -1.56 10.10
C ASP A 96 -2.92 -0.82 9.02
N LEU A 97 -1.71 -1.29 8.67
CA LEU A 97 -0.92 -0.75 7.57
C LEU A 97 -1.59 -0.91 6.21
N PHE A 98 -2.26 -2.03 5.97
CA PHE A 98 -2.98 -2.26 4.72
C PHE A 98 -4.18 -1.33 4.59
N ILE A 99 -4.94 -1.11 5.67
CA ILE A 99 -6.06 -0.16 5.67
C ILE A 99 -5.56 1.25 5.37
N ASP A 100 -4.48 1.69 6.03
CA ASP A 100 -3.88 3.00 5.81
C ASP A 100 -3.39 3.17 4.36
N LEU A 101 -2.76 2.13 3.80
CA LEU A 101 -2.30 2.13 2.40
C LEU A 101 -3.48 2.30 1.43
N ASN A 102 -4.55 1.53 1.61
CA ASN A 102 -5.73 1.61 0.74
C ASN A 102 -6.46 2.95 0.85
N LEU A 103 -6.59 3.50 2.06
CA LEU A 103 -7.22 4.80 2.27
C LEU A 103 -6.51 5.90 1.48
N ARG A 104 -5.17 5.87 1.46
CA ARG A 104 -4.35 6.83 0.69
C ARG A 104 -4.48 6.65 -0.81
N LEU A 105 -4.43 5.41 -1.30
CA LEU A 105 -4.63 5.12 -2.72
C LEU A 105 -6.00 5.60 -3.21
N LYS A 106 -7.03 5.51 -2.34
CA LYS A 106 -8.36 6.05 -2.63
C LYS A 106 -8.39 7.58 -2.64
N MET A 107 -7.68 8.24 -1.72
CA MET A 107 -7.58 9.71 -1.68
C MET A 107 -6.84 10.29 -2.90
N GLU A 108 -5.93 9.54 -3.50
CA GLU A 108 -5.19 9.91 -4.70
C GLU A 108 -5.91 9.49 -6.01
N GLU A 109 -7.16 9.01 -5.95
CA GLU A 109 -7.98 8.50 -7.08
C GLU A 109 -7.36 7.30 -7.85
N LEU A 110 -6.40 6.58 -7.25
CA LEU A 110 -5.60 5.58 -7.96
C LEU A 110 -6.15 4.14 -7.96
N VAL A 111 -7.15 3.73 -7.16
CA VAL A 111 -7.69 2.35 -7.17
C VAL A 111 -9.14 2.22 -6.61
N THR A 112 -9.95 1.31 -7.18
CA THR A 112 -11.26 0.81 -6.69
C THR A 112 -11.13 -0.17 -5.51
N LEU A 113 -12.07 -0.08 -4.55
CA LEU A 113 -12.11 -0.78 -3.25
C LEU A 113 -12.49 -2.28 -3.31
N ASP A 114 -11.89 -3.07 -4.20
CA ASP A 114 -12.40 -4.42 -4.44
C ASP A 114 -11.91 -5.51 -3.47
N CYS A 115 -11.10 -5.17 -2.44
CA CYS A 115 -10.59 -6.17 -1.51
C CYS A 115 -10.50 -5.69 -0.05
N LEU A 116 -11.64 -5.37 0.56
CA LEU A 116 -11.77 -5.42 2.02
C LEU A 116 -12.86 -6.43 2.43
N PHE A 117 -12.66 -7.69 2.06
CA PHE A 117 -13.34 -8.83 2.66
C PHE A 117 -12.29 -9.72 3.33
N ILE A 118 -11.85 -9.32 4.53
CA ILE A 118 -11.26 -10.25 5.48
C ILE A 118 -12.44 -10.71 6.36
N ASP A 119 -13.07 -11.78 5.90
CA ASP A 119 -14.05 -12.63 6.61
C ASP A 119 -14.96 -11.94 7.64
N GLY A 120 -16.17 -11.54 7.20
CA GLY A 120 -17.34 -11.24 8.04
C GLY A 120 -17.24 -10.12 9.09
N THR A 121 -16.08 -9.50 9.28
CA THR A 121 -15.85 -8.59 10.41
C THR A 121 -15.97 -7.15 9.95
N LYS A 122 -17.00 -6.46 10.44
CA LYS A 122 -17.16 -5.01 10.28
C LYS A 122 -15.98 -4.31 10.96
N ILE A 123 -15.03 -3.80 10.19
CA ILE A 123 -13.81 -3.18 10.71
C ILE A 123 -14.10 -1.72 11.07
N GLU A 124 -14.13 -1.43 12.37
CA GLU A 124 -14.01 -0.07 12.88
C GLU A 124 -12.53 0.34 12.82
N ALA A 125 -12.22 1.33 11.98
CA ALA A 125 -10.87 1.84 11.82
C ALA A 125 -10.38 2.50 13.12
N ASN A 126 -9.62 1.79 13.94
CA ASN A 126 -8.91 2.40 15.06
C ASN A 126 -7.65 3.12 14.55
N ALA A 127 -7.83 4.33 14.02
CA ALA A 127 -6.78 5.17 13.45
C ALA A 127 -5.76 5.75 14.45
N ASN A 128 -5.65 5.23 15.69
CA ASN A 128 -4.89 5.88 16.75
C ASN A 128 -3.51 5.25 17.07
N LYS A 129 -3.20 4.02 16.64
CA LYS A 129 -1.92 3.36 17.03
C LYS A 129 -0.72 3.66 16.11
N TYR A 130 -0.95 3.86 14.81
CA TYR A 130 0.14 4.00 13.82
C TYR A 130 0.06 5.25 12.93
N SER A 131 -0.87 6.18 13.22
CA SER A 131 -0.97 7.51 12.59
C SER A 131 0.38 8.26 12.55
N PHE A 132 1.25 8.00 13.54
CA PHE A 132 2.58 8.60 13.64
C PHE A 132 3.60 8.12 12.60
N VAL A 133 3.56 6.83 12.20
CA VAL A 133 4.49 6.25 11.21
C VAL A 133 4.44 7.06 9.92
N TRP A 134 3.24 7.51 9.59
CA TRP A 134 2.99 8.23 8.38
C TRP A 134 3.13 9.74 8.48
N LYS A 135 2.96 10.33 9.68
CA LYS A 135 3.21 11.77 9.89
C LYS A 135 4.67 12.14 9.62
N LYS A 136 5.62 11.23 9.85
CA LYS A 136 7.04 11.37 9.46
C LYS A 136 7.30 11.17 7.96
N ALA A 137 6.48 10.39 7.26
CA ALA A 137 6.63 10.15 5.82
C ALA A 137 5.96 11.23 4.94
N THR A 138 5.12 12.09 5.52
CA THR A 138 4.26 13.04 4.79
C THR A 138 4.89 14.37 4.37
N ASP A 139 6.18 14.63 4.57
CA ASP A 139 6.74 15.94 4.17
C ASP A 139 7.08 16.07 2.67
N LYS A 140 6.83 15.05 1.82
CA LYS A 140 7.24 15.13 0.40
C LYS A 140 6.49 14.24 -0.59
N PHE A 141 5.17 14.18 -0.52
CA PHE A 141 4.36 13.55 -1.58
C PHE A 141 3.23 14.43 -2.15
N SER A 142 2.88 15.55 -1.52
CA SER A 142 1.86 16.49 -2.05
C SER A 142 2.39 17.53 -3.05
N ALA A 143 3.68 17.51 -3.39
CA ALA A 143 4.27 18.52 -4.26
C ALA A 143 4.29 18.14 -5.75
N LYS A 144 3.24 17.50 -6.30
CA LYS A 144 3.10 17.42 -7.77
C LYS A 144 1.72 17.05 -8.34
N THR A 145 0.64 17.67 -7.89
CA THR A 145 -0.57 17.76 -8.74
C THR A 145 -1.19 19.15 -8.67
N SER A 146 -0.52 20.10 -9.32
CA SER A 146 -1.13 21.38 -9.72
C SER A 146 -0.50 21.82 -11.04
N ARG A 147 -0.84 21.10 -12.12
CA ARG A 147 -0.98 21.74 -13.42
C ARG A 147 -2.42 21.53 -13.86
N THR A 148 -3.20 22.47 -13.35
CA THR A 148 -4.58 22.74 -13.66
C THR A 148 -4.79 22.82 -15.18
N ASP A 149 -5.36 21.76 -15.75
CA ASP A 149 -6.14 21.86 -16.99
C ASP A 149 -7.34 22.76 -16.68
N THR A 150 -7.23 24.04 -16.98
CA THR A 150 -8.40 24.93 -17.03
C THR A 150 -8.20 25.90 -18.16
N GLY A 151 -8.72 25.51 -19.33
CA GLY A 151 -8.73 26.40 -20.47
C GLY A 151 -9.21 25.77 -21.77
N LEU A 152 -10.36 25.07 -21.81
CA LEU A 152 -11.19 25.03 -23.02
C LEU A 152 -12.59 24.45 -22.77
N PHE A 153 -13.55 25.31 -22.43
CA PHE A 153 -14.95 25.10 -22.78
C PHE A 153 -15.56 26.44 -23.20
N PRO A 154 -15.70 26.72 -24.51
CA PRO A 154 -16.49 27.85 -24.93
C PRO A 154 -17.98 27.52 -24.76
N ARG A 155 -18.66 28.46 -24.10
CA ARG A 155 -20.09 28.44 -23.79
C ARG A 155 -20.93 28.39 -25.08
N ARG A 156 -21.94 27.54 -25.08
CA ARG A 156 -23.13 27.72 -25.94
C ARG A 156 -23.78 29.06 -25.57
N ASN A 157 -24.06 29.91 -26.56
CA ASN A 157 -25.19 30.84 -26.52
C ASN A 157 -25.58 31.31 -27.93
N HIS A 158 -26.85 31.06 -28.24
CA HIS A 158 -27.82 31.94 -28.90
C HIS A 158 -27.61 32.38 -30.36
N SER A 159 -28.56 31.93 -31.20
CA SER A 159 -28.87 32.45 -32.53
C SER A 159 -29.75 33.71 -32.43
N PRO A 160 -29.48 34.77 -33.20
CA PRO A 160 -30.45 35.81 -33.51
C PRO A 160 -30.58 36.05 -35.04
N TYR A 161 -31.68 35.57 -35.63
CA TYR A 161 -32.52 35.99 -36.81
C TYR A 161 -31.99 36.93 -37.93
N PRO A 162 -32.66 37.11 -39.12
CA PRO A 162 -33.99 36.63 -39.57
C PRO A 162 -34.05 36.06 -41.03
N SER A 163 -35.26 35.63 -41.41
CA SER A 163 -35.73 35.27 -42.76
C SER A 163 -35.80 36.46 -43.73
N SER A 164 -35.43 36.27 -45.01
CA SER A 164 -36.18 36.69 -46.22
C SER A 164 -35.28 36.72 -47.48
N TYR A 165 -35.50 35.85 -48.47
CA TYR A 165 -36.19 36.05 -49.75
C TYR A 165 -35.98 34.82 -50.64
#